data_AF-A0A2G4SGJ3-F1
#
_entry.id   AF-A0A2G4SGJ3-F1
#
_cell.length_a   1.000
_cell.length_b   1.000
_cell.length_c   1.000
_cell.angle_alpha   90.00
_cell.angle_beta   90.00
_cell.angle_gamma   90.00
#
_symmetry.space_group_name_H-M   'P 1'
#
loop_
_entity.id
_entity.type
_entity.pdbx_description
1 polymer ?
#
loop_
_entity_poly.entity_id
_entity_poly.type
_entity_poly.pdbx_seq_one_letter_code
_entity_poly.pdbx_strand_id
1 'polypeptide(L)'
;MRKYSIDSIDTSPPNVILALTPESNNSNPSIYAVSNSSSPTAAESSTDSFSSVPEKIRWSCHKDVLRANSNYFNSIFNSQFQEAEASIVFLPRGMFSASVLDAVLYYMYTKTLLLEHDDKDLELIQSLYLAADYLGMEQLCITIEQHITTHLTHGFNCYCENCVLVVPLLLSFTGPNQQDDIRLSKMTLAIVKLLTQDPEKALPTFWSSRSMVLLLTQNPEMESLHEYLENGLLNHVNKNNAIESLYGCFLAEQLLEKKKNEFDTTLLEMTINKVVKTGSHLLANDFDFYCTKYPKLLSCVDGVIYSFDFLIYVISIVLDSQMNERNASLLYKGIVKHLMCRDTVQNSSRVKSILQMAKDKVVKYIGANLFTMRKLNLIDKSVIDSLSQGTNGFILLFTFD
;
A
#
# COMPACT_ATOMS: atom_id res chain seq x y z
N MET A 1 -7.88 34.08 -23.07
CA MET A 1 -6.99 33.91 -24.23
C MET A 1 -5.54 33.91 -23.74
N ARG A 2 -5.04 32.80 -23.18
CA ARG A 2 -3.60 32.65 -22.94
C ARG A 2 -2.97 32.34 -24.30
N LYS A 3 -2.44 33.37 -24.97
CA LYS A 3 -1.60 33.21 -26.15
C LYS A 3 -0.34 32.51 -25.66
N TYR A 4 -0.17 31.24 -26.02
CA TYR A 4 1.13 30.58 -25.89
C TYR A 4 2.06 31.20 -26.93
N SER A 5 2.68 32.32 -26.55
CA SER A 5 3.76 32.93 -27.32
C SER A 5 5.04 32.24 -26.85
N ILE A 6 5.46 31.23 -27.62
CA ILE A 6 6.77 30.61 -27.47
C ILE A 6 7.45 30.78 -28.82
N ASP A 7 8.55 31.53 -28.79
CA ASP A 7 9.38 31.92 -29.92
C ASP A 7 9.95 30.68 -30.63
N SER A 8 9.22 30.14 -31.61
CA SER A 8 9.70 29.25 -32.70
C SER A 8 8.58 28.53 -33.46
N ILE A 9 7.30 28.81 -33.22
CA ILE A 9 6.21 28.16 -33.97
C ILE A 9 5.98 28.89 -35.29
N ASP A 10 6.10 28.12 -36.37
CA ASP A 10 5.56 28.32 -37.71
C ASP A 10 4.63 29.55 -37.85
N THR A 11 5.04 30.55 -38.65
CA THR A 11 4.32 31.84 -38.83
C THR A 11 2.99 31.70 -39.58
N SER A 12 2.58 30.47 -39.91
CA SER A 12 1.33 30.19 -40.59
C SER A 12 0.14 30.23 -39.63
N PRO A 13 -1.03 30.72 -40.06
CA PRO A 13 -2.22 30.70 -39.22
C PRO A 13 -2.70 29.26 -38.97
N PRO A 14 -3.35 28.98 -37.82
CA PRO A 14 -3.93 27.67 -37.54
C PRO A 14 -4.86 27.19 -38.66
N ASN A 15 -4.67 25.95 -39.13
CA ASN A 15 -5.34 25.39 -40.30
C ASN A 15 -6.22 24.16 -40.01
N VAL A 16 -6.43 23.83 -38.73
CA VAL A 16 -7.36 22.78 -38.29
C VAL A 16 -7.90 23.10 -36.90
N ILE A 17 -9.13 22.64 -36.61
CA ILE A 17 -9.75 22.73 -35.30
C ILE A 17 -9.89 21.32 -34.72
N LEU A 18 -9.39 21.09 -33.51
CA LEU A 18 -9.76 19.90 -32.73
C LEU A 18 -11.01 20.22 -31.93
N ALA A 19 -11.95 19.28 -31.86
CA ALA A 19 -13.17 19.42 -31.08
C ALA A 19 -13.48 18.14 -30.30
N LEU A 20 -14.00 18.26 -29.09
CA LEU A 20 -14.53 17.11 -28.35
C LEU A 20 -15.94 16.78 -28.90
N THR A 21 -16.23 15.50 -29.12
CA THR A 21 -17.57 15.05 -29.53
C THR A 21 -18.63 15.55 -28.54
N PRO A 22 -19.84 16.00 -28.97
CA PRO A 22 -20.91 16.38 -28.05
C PRO A 22 -21.32 15.21 -27.14
N GLU A 23 -21.71 15.48 -25.89
CA GLU A 23 -22.30 14.44 -25.04
C GLU A 23 -23.61 13.94 -25.64
N SER A 24 -23.68 12.66 -25.94
CA SER A 24 -24.95 11.99 -26.21
C SER A 24 -25.74 11.93 -24.90
N ASN A 25 -26.91 12.57 -24.87
CA ASN A 25 -27.87 12.61 -23.74
C ASN A 25 -28.38 11.23 -23.24
N ASN A 26 -27.79 10.10 -23.68
CA ASN A 26 -28.20 8.74 -23.34
C ASN A 26 -27.01 7.84 -22.92
N SER A 27 -25.99 8.42 -22.30
CA SER A 27 -24.86 7.65 -21.80
C SER A 27 -25.03 7.47 -20.30
N ASN A 28 -25.26 6.24 -19.84
CA ASN A 28 -25.05 5.87 -18.44
C ASN A 28 -23.71 6.44 -17.97
N PRO A 29 -23.60 6.93 -16.72
CA PRO A 29 -22.34 7.48 -16.24
C PRO A 29 -21.26 6.41 -16.39
N SER A 30 -20.25 6.75 -17.19
CA SER A 30 -19.04 5.98 -17.38
C SER A 30 -18.41 5.63 -16.03
N ILE A 31 -17.93 4.39 -15.94
CA ILE A 31 -17.34 3.67 -14.78
C ILE A 31 -16.13 4.38 -14.13
N TYR A 32 -15.75 5.57 -14.58
CA TYR A 32 -14.55 6.29 -14.14
C TYR A 32 -14.82 7.65 -13.48
N ALA A 33 -16.08 7.97 -13.14
CA ALA A 33 -16.40 9.15 -12.34
C ALA A 33 -16.28 8.84 -10.83
N VAL A 34 -15.06 8.95 -10.28
CA VAL A 34 -14.83 8.90 -8.83
C VAL A 34 -15.44 10.15 -8.19
N SER A 35 -16.66 10.00 -7.70
CA SER A 35 -17.37 11.07 -6.98
C SER A 35 -16.91 11.08 -5.52
N ASN A 36 -15.95 11.95 -5.19
CA ASN A 36 -15.66 12.28 -3.80
C ASN A 36 -16.76 13.20 -3.26
N SER A 37 -17.81 12.62 -2.66
CA SER A 37 -18.74 13.36 -1.82
C SER A 37 -18.80 12.73 -0.43
N SER A 38 -18.06 13.30 0.52
CA SER A 38 -18.26 13.09 1.95
C SER A 38 -19.27 14.13 2.44
N SER A 39 -20.46 13.69 2.84
CA SER A 39 -21.39 14.53 3.62
C SER A 39 -21.12 14.36 5.13
N PRO A 40 -21.36 15.42 5.92
CA PRO A 40 -22.33 15.25 6.99
C PRO A 40 -23.42 16.31 6.95
N THR A 41 -24.57 15.89 7.46
CA THR A 41 -25.87 16.53 7.52
C THR A 41 -25.88 17.79 8.40
N ALA A 42 -26.40 18.91 7.88
CA ALA A 42 -27.31 19.82 8.58
C ALA A 42 -27.81 20.90 7.60
N ALA A 43 -29.12 21.17 7.66
CA ALA A 43 -29.81 22.14 6.83
C ALA A 43 -29.32 23.57 7.07
N GLU A 44 -29.13 24.34 6.00
CA GLU A 44 -29.64 25.71 5.88
C GLU A 44 -29.56 26.20 4.43
N SER A 45 -30.66 26.80 4.00
CA SER A 45 -30.93 27.34 2.68
C SER A 45 -30.00 28.50 2.33
N SER A 46 -29.26 28.39 1.22
CA SER A 46 -28.90 29.55 0.41
C SER A 46 -28.62 29.14 -1.04
N THR A 47 -29.29 29.85 -1.93
CA THR A 47 -29.17 29.80 -3.38
C THR A 47 -27.81 30.33 -3.81
N ASP A 48 -26.83 29.45 -3.99
CA ASP A 48 -25.60 29.79 -4.71
C ASP A 48 -25.71 29.36 -6.17
N SER A 49 -25.80 30.38 -7.02
CA SER A 49 -25.76 30.27 -8.47
C SER A 49 -24.31 29.99 -8.89
N PHE A 50 -23.98 28.72 -9.05
CA PHE A 50 -22.74 28.32 -9.72
C PHE A 50 -22.75 28.89 -11.15
N SER A 51 -21.95 29.93 -11.39
CA SER A 51 -21.65 30.37 -12.74
C SER A 51 -20.80 29.29 -13.41
N SER A 52 -21.43 28.39 -14.16
CA SER A 52 -20.71 27.40 -14.98
C SER A 52 -19.99 28.15 -16.10
N VAL A 53 -18.68 28.31 -15.97
CA VAL A 53 -17.84 28.74 -17.09
C VAL A 53 -17.97 27.65 -18.16
N PRO A 54 -18.38 27.98 -19.41
CA PRO A 54 -18.51 26.97 -20.45
C PRO A 54 -17.15 26.32 -20.71
N GLU A 55 -17.10 25.00 -20.59
CA GLU A 55 -15.90 24.21 -20.81
C GLU A 55 -15.39 24.44 -22.25
N LYS A 56 -14.06 24.59 -22.39
CA LYS A 56 -13.43 24.74 -23.70
C LYS A 56 -13.58 23.44 -24.47
N ILE A 57 -14.20 23.51 -25.65
CA ILE A 57 -14.49 22.33 -26.49
C ILE A 57 -13.88 22.40 -27.89
N ARG A 58 -13.15 23.48 -28.22
CA ARG A 58 -12.51 23.69 -29.53
C ARG A 58 -11.12 24.29 -29.39
N TRP A 59 -10.19 23.81 -30.22
CA TRP A 59 -8.79 24.23 -30.25
C TRP A 59 -8.32 24.45 -31.68
N SER A 60 -7.87 25.66 -31.99
CA SER A 60 -7.21 25.95 -33.27
C SER A 60 -5.76 25.45 -33.23
N CYS A 61 -5.35 24.66 -34.21
CA CYS A 61 -4.05 23.97 -34.27
C CYS A 61 -3.45 24.00 -35.68
N HIS A 62 -2.20 23.54 -35.82
CA HIS A 62 -1.49 23.40 -37.08
C HIS A 62 -1.33 21.93 -37.46
N LYS A 63 -1.83 21.52 -38.63
CA LYS A 63 -1.75 20.14 -39.13
C LYS A 63 -0.31 19.61 -39.11
N ASP A 64 0.67 20.45 -39.45
CA ASP A 64 2.08 20.05 -39.50
C ASP A 64 2.61 19.68 -38.11
N VAL A 65 2.26 20.46 -37.08
CA VAL A 65 2.59 20.14 -35.69
C VAL A 65 1.89 18.87 -35.23
N LEU A 66 0.60 18.69 -35.55
CA LEU A 66 -0.12 17.48 -35.16
C LEU A 66 0.46 16.22 -35.82
N ARG A 67 0.74 16.26 -37.14
CA ARG A 67 1.34 15.15 -37.91
C ARG A 67 2.72 14.77 -37.41
N ALA A 68 3.58 15.76 -37.12
CA ALA A 68 4.94 15.51 -36.68
C ALA A 68 5.02 14.79 -35.33
N ASN A 69 3.96 14.85 -34.53
CA ASN A 69 3.98 14.44 -33.13
C ASN A 69 3.05 13.28 -32.77
N SER A 70 2.17 12.87 -33.68
CA SER A 70 1.18 11.82 -33.44
C SER A 70 0.99 10.96 -34.68
N ASN A 71 1.17 9.64 -34.52
CA ASN A 71 0.93 8.68 -35.60
C ASN A 71 -0.53 8.68 -36.05
N TYR A 72 -1.47 8.91 -35.12
CA TYR A 72 -2.90 9.06 -35.41
C TYR A 72 -3.15 10.24 -36.37
N PHE A 73 -2.70 11.44 -36.01
CA PHE A 73 -2.90 12.62 -36.86
C PHE A 73 -2.11 12.55 -38.17
N ASN A 74 -0.91 11.95 -38.15
CA ASN A 74 -0.15 11.70 -39.37
C ASN A 74 -0.93 10.82 -40.35
N SER A 75 -1.59 9.78 -39.84
CA SER A 75 -2.40 8.87 -40.64
C SER A 75 -3.65 9.57 -41.19
N ILE A 76 -4.39 10.30 -40.36
CA ILE A 76 -5.60 11.01 -40.78
C ILE A 76 -5.29 12.04 -41.87
N PHE A 77 -4.29 12.88 -41.65
CA PHE A 77 -4.00 14.01 -42.54
C PHE A 77 -3.22 13.63 -43.81
N ASN A 78 -2.59 12.45 -43.85
CA ASN A 78 -1.94 11.93 -45.07
C ASN A 78 -2.78 10.88 -45.81
N SER A 79 -3.99 10.60 -45.33
CA SER A 79 -4.89 9.64 -45.98
C SER A 79 -5.56 10.23 -47.24
N GLN A 80 -6.09 9.38 -48.11
CA GLN A 80 -6.90 9.80 -49.28
C GLN A 80 -8.38 10.04 -48.92
N PHE A 81 -8.72 10.09 -47.62
CA PHE A 81 -10.10 10.24 -47.15
C PHE A 81 -10.46 11.71 -46.86
N GLN A 82 -11.76 12.00 -46.72
CA GLN A 82 -12.29 13.36 -46.52
C GLN A 82 -11.68 14.07 -45.29
N GLU A 83 -11.21 13.30 -44.32
CA GLU A 83 -10.58 13.77 -43.10
C GLU A 83 -9.23 14.46 -43.34
N ALA A 84 -8.55 14.19 -44.46
CA ALA A 84 -7.34 14.91 -44.85
C ALA A 84 -7.65 16.39 -45.21
N GLU A 85 -8.81 16.63 -45.82
CA GLU A 85 -9.33 17.97 -46.13
C GLU A 85 -10.12 18.59 -44.97
N ALA A 86 -10.44 17.81 -43.93
CA ALA A 86 -11.25 18.30 -42.82
C ALA A 86 -10.61 19.51 -42.13
N SER A 87 -11.46 20.51 -41.87
CA SER A 87 -11.14 21.69 -41.07
C SER A 87 -11.38 21.46 -39.58
N ILE A 88 -12.13 20.39 -39.22
CA ILE A 88 -12.46 20.01 -37.85
C ILE A 88 -12.23 18.50 -37.67
N VAL A 89 -11.48 18.12 -36.64
CA VAL A 89 -11.30 16.71 -36.22
C VAL A 89 -11.95 16.52 -34.86
N PHE A 90 -12.82 15.51 -34.75
CA PHE A 90 -13.49 15.18 -33.50
C PHE A 90 -12.71 14.12 -32.72
N LEU A 91 -12.52 14.35 -31.43
CA LEU A 91 -11.93 13.41 -30.49
C LEU A 91 -13.00 12.89 -29.52
N PRO A 92 -12.96 11.61 -29.14
CA PRO A 92 -13.96 11.02 -28.27
C PRO A 92 -13.90 11.62 -26.86
N ARG A 93 -15.07 11.92 -26.27
CA ARG A 93 -15.19 12.21 -24.84
C ARG A 93 -14.93 10.94 -24.02
N GLY A 94 -14.35 11.10 -22.84
CA GLY A 94 -13.93 10.01 -21.96
C GLY A 94 -12.48 10.16 -21.59
N MET A 95 -11.56 9.72 -22.46
CA MET A 95 -10.12 9.89 -22.26
C MET A 95 -9.63 11.32 -22.53
N PHE A 96 -10.36 12.09 -23.35
CA PHE A 96 -10.05 13.50 -23.63
C PHE A 96 -11.02 14.42 -22.87
N SER A 97 -10.48 15.14 -21.90
CA SER A 97 -11.09 16.33 -21.28
C SER A 97 -10.42 17.60 -21.82
N ALA A 98 -10.98 18.77 -21.49
CA ALA A 98 -10.35 20.04 -21.89
C ALA A 98 -8.92 20.20 -21.35
N SER A 99 -8.67 19.77 -20.10
CA SER A 99 -7.34 19.83 -19.47
C SER A 99 -6.36 18.85 -20.10
N VAL A 100 -6.80 17.61 -20.38
CA VAL A 100 -5.97 16.60 -21.06
C VAL A 100 -5.57 17.09 -22.45
N LEU A 101 -6.51 17.61 -23.22
CA LEU A 101 -6.21 18.09 -24.58
C LEU A 101 -5.32 19.34 -24.56
N ASP A 102 -5.51 20.25 -23.61
CA ASP A 102 -4.58 21.37 -23.41
C ASP A 102 -3.16 20.87 -23.08
N ALA A 103 -3.01 19.84 -22.24
CA ALA A 103 -1.71 19.25 -21.91
C ALA A 103 -1.05 18.50 -23.08
N VAL A 104 -1.83 17.71 -23.85
CA VAL A 104 -1.36 17.04 -25.08
C VAL A 104 -0.84 18.08 -26.07
N LEU A 105 -1.65 19.11 -26.35
CA LEU A 105 -1.28 20.14 -27.31
C LEU A 105 -0.06 20.91 -26.81
N TYR A 106 -0.04 21.29 -25.52
CA TYR A 106 1.12 21.94 -24.93
C TYR A 106 2.40 21.12 -25.20
N TYR A 107 2.40 19.83 -24.89
CA TYR A 107 3.54 18.96 -25.18
C TYR A 107 3.88 18.89 -26.68
N MET A 108 2.90 18.83 -27.58
CA MET A 108 3.16 18.84 -29.03
C MET A 108 3.93 20.09 -29.46
N TYR A 109 3.60 21.26 -28.90
CA TYR A 109 4.26 22.52 -29.25
C TYR A 109 5.57 22.77 -28.49
N THR A 110 5.68 22.34 -27.23
CA THR A 110 6.80 22.74 -26.35
C THR A 110 7.76 21.61 -26.00
N LYS A 111 7.35 20.35 -26.20
CA LYS A 111 8.05 19.15 -25.69
C LYS A 111 8.19 19.10 -24.18
N THR A 112 7.35 19.82 -23.45
CA THR A 112 7.32 19.83 -21.98
C THR A 112 5.96 19.39 -21.46
N LEU A 113 5.94 18.74 -20.30
CA LEU A 113 4.69 18.36 -19.63
C LEU A 113 4.07 19.58 -18.96
N LEU A 114 2.76 19.75 -19.12
CA LEU A 114 1.96 20.74 -18.40
C LEU A 114 1.30 20.06 -17.21
N LEU A 115 1.87 20.21 -16.01
CA LEU A 115 1.35 19.68 -14.76
C LEU A 115 1.24 20.83 -13.75
N GLU A 116 0.11 20.93 -13.03
CA GLU A 116 -0.18 22.00 -12.08
C GLU A 116 -0.33 21.40 -10.66
N HIS A 117 0.80 21.24 -9.96
CA HIS A 117 0.98 20.82 -8.55
C HIS A 117 0.01 19.79 -7.88
N ASP A 118 0.65 18.70 -7.45
CA ASP A 118 0.55 17.87 -6.23
C ASP A 118 -0.58 16.85 -5.97
N ASP A 119 -1.82 16.95 -6.48
CA ASP A 119 -2.79 15.83 -6.28
C ASP A 119 -3.78 15.64 -7.43
N LYS A 120 -4.26 16.74 -8.02
CA LYS A 120 -5.08 16.70 -9.25
C LYS A 120 -4.28 16.28 -10.48
N ASP A 121 -2.96 16.29 -10.35
CA ASP A 121 -2.05 15.86 -11.40
C ASP A 121 -2.09 14.34 -11.61
N LEU A 122 -2.47 13.51 -10.63
CA LEU A 122 -2.47 12.06 -10.82
C LEU A 122 -3.57 11.58 -11.78
N GLU A 123 -4.79 12.07 -11.65
CA GLU A 123 -5.87 11.73 -12.60
C GLU A 123 -5.58 12.31 -13.99
N LEU A 124 -5.05 13.55 -14.03
CA LEU A 124 -4.64 14.19 -15.27
C LEU A 124 -3.53 13.41 -15.97
N ILE A 125 -2.49 12.97 -15.25
CA ILE A 125 -1.34 12.28 -15.83
C ILE A 125 -1.73 10.88 -16.32
N GLN A 126 -2.64 10.18 -15.62
CA GLN A 126 -3.20 8.91 -16.07
C GLN A 126 -4.02 9.09 -17.35
N SER A 127 -4.90 10.10 -17.38
CA SER A 127 -5.71 10.41 -18.57
C SER A 127 -4.85 10.88 -19.74
N LEU A 128 -3.80 11.66 -19.46
CA LEU A 128 -2.82 12.11 -20.44
C LEU A 128 -2.03 10.94 -21.03
N TYR A 129 -1.70 9.93 -20.22
CA TYR A 129 -1.06 8.71 -20.69
C TYR A 129 -1.96 7.97 -21.68
N LEU A 130 -3.23 7.73 -21.32
CA LEU A 130 -4.18 7.05 -22.20
C LEU A 130 -4.43 7.83 -23.51
N ALA A 131 -4.54 9.16 -23.41
CA ALA A 131 -4.67 10.04 -24.57
C ALA A 131 -3.42 9.99 -25.48
N ALA A 132 -2.23 9.97 -24.89
CA ALA A 132 -0.96 9.86 -25.63
C ALA A 132 -0.85 8.51 -26.34
N ASP A 133 -1.20 7.42 -25.66
CA ASP A 133 -1.22 6.08 -26.24
C ASP A 133 -2.21 5.97 -27.39
N TYR A 134 -3.45 6.46 -27.20
CA TYR A 134 -4.47 6.54 -28.26
C TYR A 134 -4.00 7.31 -29.49
N LEU A 135 -3.31 8.45 -29.28
CA LEU A 135 -2.77 9.27 -30.37
C LEU A 135 -1.49 8.69 -31.00
N GLY A 136 -0.98 7.56 -30.49
CA GLY A 136 0.26 6.94 -30.92
C GLY A 136 1.49 7.83 -30.66
N MET A 137 1.52 8.52 -29.52
CA MET A 137 2.57 9.46 -29.10
C MET A 137 3.57 8.79 -28.16
N GLU A 138 4.33 7.82 -28.68
CA GLU A 138 5.25 6.99 -27.88
C GLU A 138 6.22 7.79 -26.99
N GLN A 139 6.80 8.88 -27.52
CA GLN A 139 7.73 9.71 -26.74
C GLN A 139 7.04 10.42 -25.56
N LEU A 140 5.76 10.78 -25.69
CA LEU A 140 5.00 11.35 -24.58
C LEU A 140 4.72 10.27 -23.53
N CYS A 141 4.34 9.06 -23.92
CA CYS A 141 4.18 7.93 -22.99
C CYS A 141 5.45 7.66 -22.19
N ILE A 142 6.62 7.63 -22.85
CA ILE A 142 7.93 7.47 -22.20
C ILE A 142 8.20 8.62 -21.21
N THR A 143 7.92 9.86 -21.61
CA THR A 143 8.16 11.04 -20.77
C THR A 143 7.27 11.02 -19.52
N ILE A 144 6.01 10.59 -19.67
CA ILE A 144 5.07 10.43 -18.56
C ILE A 144 5.49 9.29 -17.63
N GLU A 145 5.87 8.12 -18.17
CA GLU A 145 6.39 7.01 -17.39
C GLU A 145 7.59 7.44 -16.55
N GLN A 146 8.53 8.16 -17.16
CA GLN A 146 9.70 8.68 -16.46
C GLN A 146 9.27 9.62 -15.35
N HIS A 147 8.34 10.55 -15.62
CA HIS A 147 7.85 11.47 -14.61
C HIS A 147 7.18 10.77 -13.42
N ILE A 148 6.28 9.81 -13.68
CA ILE A 148 5.63 8.99 -12.65
C ILE A 148 6.69 8.25 -11.82
N THR A 149 7.67 7.65 -12.49
CA THR A 149 8.70 6.84 -11.84
C THR A 149 9.64 7.71 -10.99
N THR A 150 10.18 8.80 -11.53
CA THR A 150 11.23 9.57 -10.84
C THR A 150 10.67 10.58 -9.84
N HIS A 151 9.59 11.27 -10.19
CA HIS A 151 9.10 12.41 -9.42
C HIS A 151 7.94 12.05 -8.50
N LEU A 152 7.02 11.19 -8.94
CA LEU A 152 5.84 10.85 -8.13
C LEU A 152 6.10 9.66 -7.18
N THR A 153 6.87 8.67 -7.63
CA THR A 153 7.00 7.38 -6.91
C THR A 153 8.42 7.07 -6.44
N HIS A 154 9.38 7.97 -6.66
CA HIS A 154 10.79 7.81 -6.26
C HIS A 154 11.38 6.45 -6.64
N GLY A 155 11.08 5.99 -7.86
CA GLY A 155 11.54 4.74 -8.43
C GLY A 155 10.91 3.49 -7.80
N PHE A 156 9.75 3.62 -7.14
CA PHE A 156 9.07 2.53 -6.44
C PHE A 156 9.91 1.86 -5.34
N ASN A 157 10.76 2.64 -4.67
CA ASN A 157 11.64 2.16 -3.59
C ASN A 157 11.57 3.03 -2.32
N CYS A 158 10.48 3.80 -2.17
CA CYS A 158 10.32 4.77 -1.09
C CYS A 158 9.01 4.56 -0.32
N TYR A 159 8.99 5.01 0.93
CA TYR A 159 7.87 4.90 1.87
C TYR A 159 7.50 6.26 2.49
N CYS A 160 7.84 7.37 1.82
CA CYS A 160 7.49 8.71 2.29
C CYS A 160 5.99 9.00 2.13
N GLU A 161 5.50 10.07 2.76
CA GLU A 161 4.08 10.47 2.72
C GLU A 161 3.54 10.57 1.29
N ASN A 162 4.30 11.20 0.37
CA ASN A 162 3.90 11.29 -1.04
C ASN A 162 3.75 9.91 -1.70
N CYS A 163 4.72 9.00 -1.53
CA CYS A 163 4.61 7.67 -2.11
C CYS A 163 3.45 6.87 -1.51
N VAL A 164 3.23 6.99 -0.20
CA VAL A 164 2.11 6.35 0.49
C VAL A 164 0.76 6.81 -0.05
N LEU A 165 0.67 8.06 -0.50
CA LEU A 165 -0.52 8.61 -1.14
C LEU A 165 -0.69 8.12 -2.58
N VAL A 166 0.36 8.22 -3.40
CA VAL A 166 0.30 8.01 -4.85
C VAL A 166 0.34 6.53 -5.26
N VAL A 167 1.22 5.73 -4.66
CA VAL A 167 1.51 4.36 -5.12
C VAL A 167 0.27 3.46 -5.10
N PRO A 168 -0.56 3.41 -4.03
CA PRO A 168 -1.77 2.60 -4.05
C PRO A 168 -2.76 3.04 -5.14
N LEU A 169 -2.94 4.35 -5.32
CA LEU A 169 -3.85 4.90 -6.33
C LEU A 169 -3.35 4.68 -7.75
N LEU A 170 -2.03 4.61 -7.97
CA LEU A 170 -1.48 4.28 -9.27
C LEU A 170 -1.72 2.80 -9.64
N LEU A 171 -1.94 1.92 -8.66
CA LEU A 171 -2.27 0.52 -8.94
C LEU A 171 -3.65 0.36 -9.58
N SER A 172 -4.64 1.19 -9.22
CA SER A 172 -5.96 1.13 -9.85
C SER A 172 -5.93 1.51 -11.33
N PHE A 173 -4.92 2.29 -11.74
CA PHE A 173 -4.67 2.63 -13.14
C PHE A 173 -3.80 1.59 -13.85
N THR A 174 -2.64 1.24 -13.28
CA THR A 174 -1.68 0.35 -13.97
C THR A 174 -2.18 -1.10 -14.03
N GLY A 175 -2.87 -1.57 -12.99
CA GLY A 175 -3.33 -2.96 -12.86
C GLY A 175 -4.26 -3.42 -13.99
N PRO A 176 -5.36 -2.71 -14.29
CA PRO A 176 -6.26 -3.07 -15.39
C PRO A 176 -5.58 -3.05 -16.77
N ASN A 177 -4.66 -2.10 -16.98
CA ASN A 177 -4.03 -1.85 -18.28
C ASN A 177 -2.72 -2.64 -18.49
N GLN A 178 -2.34 -3.52 -17.55
CA GLN A 178 -1.03 -4.20 -17.56
C GLN A 178 -0.85 -5.22 -18.70
N GLN A 179 -1.94 -5.71 -19.29
CA GLN A 179 -1.87 -6.70 -20.38
C GLN A 179 -1.63 -6.02 -21.74
N ASP A 180 -2.10 -4.79 -21.88
CA ASP A 180 -2.04 -4.04 -23.13
C ASP A 180 -0.72 -3.27 -23.27
N ASP A 181 -0.10 -2.88 -22.14
CA ASP A 181 1.12 -2.08 -22.13
C ASP A 181 2.22 -2.64 -21.20
N ILE A 182 3.39 -2.90 -21.79
CA ILE A 182 4.55 -3.45 -21.08
C ILE A 182 5.15 -2.49 -20.03
N ARG A 183 5.01 -1.18 -20.20
CA ARG A 183 5.45 -0.15 -19.24
C ARG A 183 4.56 -0.19 -18.01
N LEU A 184 3.25 -0.20 -18.22
CA LEU A 184 2.26 -0.32 -17.14
C LEU A 184 2.42 -1.66 -16.41
N SER A 185 2.68 -2.75 -17.13
CA SER A 185 3.01 -4.05 -16.53
C SER A 185 4.21 -3.99 -15.58
N LYS A 186 5.31 -3.35 -16.00
CA LYS A 186 6.50 -3.18 -15.14
C LYS A 186 6.18 -2.34 -13.90
N MET A 187 5.40 -1.26 -14.05
CA MET A 187 4.96 -0.44 -12.92
C MET A 187 4.09 -1.24 -11.96
N THR A 188 3.11 -1.99 -12.45
CA THR A 188 2.25 -2.86 -11.62
C THR A 188 3.09 -3.83 -10.79
N LEU A 189 4.06 -4.51 -11.41
CA LEU A 189 4.96 -5.42 -10.69
C LEU A 189 5.78 -4.70 -9.61
N ALA A 190 6.30 -3.51 -9.91
CA ALA A 190 7.06 -2.71 -8.94
C ALA A 190 6.19 -2.25 -7.76
N ILE A 191 4.97 -1.80 -8.04
CA ILE A 191 3.99 -1.38 -7.03
C ILE A 191 3.62 -2.57 -6.14
N VAL A 192 3.20 -3.70 -6.71
CA VAL A 192 2.82 -4.91 -5.95
C VAL A 192 3.97 -5.36 -5.05
N LYS A 193 5.21 -5.35 -5.58
CA LYS A 193 6.40 -5.68 -4.81
C LYS A 193 6.58 -4.73 -3.62
N LEU A 194 6.45 -3.41 -3.84
CA LEU A 194 6.60 -2.40 -2.79
C LEU A 194 5.54 -2.55 -1.69
N LEU A 195 4.31 -2.92 -2.07
CA LEU A 195 3.19 -3.12 -1.14
C LEU A 195 3.28 -4.43 -0.33
N THR A 196 4.00 -5.46 -0.81
CA THR A 196 3.92 -6.81 -0.24
C THR A 196 5.24 -7.41 0.25
N GLN A 197 6.39 -6.98 -0.27
CA GLN A 197 7.64 -7.71 -0.06
C GLN A 197 8.33 -7.45 1.29
N ASP A 198 8.17 -6.25 1.85
CA ASP A 198 8.80 -5.84 3.11
C ASP A 198 7.72 -5.48 4.16
N PRO A 199 7.17 -6.48 4.89
CA PRO A 199 6.10 -6.24 5.86
C PRO A 199 6.48 -5.22 6.95
N GLU A 200 7.75 -5.17 7.37
CA GLU A 200 8.21 -4.24 8.41
C GLU A 200 7.93 -2.78 8.03
N LYS A 201 8.14 -2.43 6.75
CA LYS A 201 7.92 -1.07 6.24
C LYS A 201 6.54 -0.88 5.63
N ALA A 202 6.06 -1.86 4.86
CA ALA A 202 4.82 -1.73 4.11
C ALA A 202 3.58 -1.65 5.02
N LEU A 203 3.60 -2.39 6.15
CA LEU A 203 2.49 -2.39 7.11
C LEU A 203 2.21 -1.00 7.72
N PRO A 204 3.18 -0.34 8.37
CA PRO A 204 2.96 0.97 9.00
C PRO A 204 2.88 2.13 8.01
N THR A 205 2.98 1.87 6.70
CA THR A 205 2.95 2.92 5.68
C THR A 205 1.75 2.72 4.77
N PHE A 206 1.88 1.85 3.76
CA PHE A 206 0.81 1.60 2.80
C PHE A 206 -0.41 0.93 3.43
N TRP A 207 -0.25 -0.14 4.22
CA TRP A 207 -1.38 -0.87 4.83
C TRP A 207 -1.98 -0.18 6.06
N SER A 208 -1.65 1.09 6.29
CA SER A 208 -2.30 1.95 7.29
C SER A 208 -2.61 3.35 6.72
N SER A 209 -2.71 3.45 5.39
CA SER A 209 -3.03 4.67 4.67
C SER A 209 -4.45 4.71 4.13
N ARG A 210 -4.98 5.92 3.97
CA ARG A 210 -6.27 6.17 3.33
C ARG A 210 -6.26 5.74 1.86
N SER A 211 -5.17 5.99 1.14
CA SER A 211 -5.04 5.62 -0.27
C SER A 211 -5.17 4.12 -0.51
N MET A 212 -4.68 3.30 0.42
CA MET A 212 -4.88 1.86 0.36
C MET A 212 -6.35 1.47 0.55
N VAL A 213 -7.07 2.12 1.47
CA VAL A 213 -8.52 1.90 1.61
C VAL A 213 -9.26 2.29 0.34
N LEU A 214 -8.92 3.44 -0.26
CA LEU A 214 -9.55 3.88 -1.51
C LEU A 214 -9.32 2.88 -2.64
N LEU A 215 -8.08 2.41 -2.82
CA LEU A 215 -7.74 1.37 -3.80
C LEU A 215 -8.63 0.12 -3.63
N LEU A 216 -8.78 -0.36 -2.39
CA LEU A 216 -9.45 -1.61 -2.09
C LEU A 216 -10.99 -1.52 -2.07
N THR A 217 -11.56 -0.32 -1.91
CA THR A 217 -13.02 -0.12 -1.75
C THR A 217 -13.69 0.51 -2.96
N GLN A 218 -12.97 1.29 -3.77
CA GLN A 218 -13.57 2.04 -4.87
C GLN A 218 -13.75 1.25 -6.16
N ASN A 219 -13.26 0.00 -6.25
CA ASN A 219 -13.29 -0.78 -7.49
C ASN A 219 -13.94 -2.17 -7.27
N PRO A 220 -15.22 -2.37 -7.64
CA PRO A 220 -15.91 -3.67 -7.52
C PRO A 220 -15.25 -4.78 -8.36
N GLU A 221 -14.65 -4.43 -9.50
CA GLU A 221 -13.91 -5.38 -10.36
C GLU A 221 -12.59 -5.86 -9.73
N MET A 222 -12.18 -5.25 -8.60
CA MET A 222 -10.97 -5.55 -7.84
C MET A 222 -11.26 -6.26 -6.52
N GLU A 223 -12.44 -6.87 -6.30
CA GLU A 223 -12.72 -7.64 -5.07
C GLU A 223 -11.65 -8.72 -4.78
N SER A 224 -11.06 -9.29 -5.83
CA SER A 224 -9.94 -10.25 -5.72
C SER A 224 -8.56 -9.60 -5.44
N LEU A 225 -8.42 -8.28 -5.61
CA LEU A 225 -7.16 -7.57 -5.42
C LEU A 225 -6.74 -7.58 -3.94
N HIS A 226 -7.70 -7.39 -3.03
CA HIS A 226 -7.41 -7.44 -1.60
C HIS A 226 -6.81 -8.78 -1.21
N GLU A 227 -7.46 -9.87 -1.61
CA GLU A 227 -6.98 -11.24 -1.35
C GLU A 227 -5.62 -11.48 -2.02
N TYR A 228 -5.42 -11.02 -3.25
CA TYR A 228 -4.14 -11.16 -3.95
C TYR A 228 -2.99 -10.45 -3.22
N LEU A 229 -3.18 -9.19 -2.83
CA LEU A 229 -2.16 -8.40 -2.11
C LEU A 229 -1.94 -8.94 -0.69
N GLU A 230 -3.00 -9.34 0.00
CA GLU A 230 -2.93 -9.93 1.33
C GLU A 230 -2.15 -11.25 1.31
N ASN A 231 -2.46 -12.15 0.36
CA ASN A 231 -1.72 -13.40 0.19
C ASN A 231 -0.26 -13.12 -0.18
N GLY A 232 -0.02 -12.13 -1.03
CA GLY A 232 1.32 -11.66 -1.35
C GLY A 232 2.10 -11.24 -0.10
N LEU A 233 1.49 -10.43 0.77
CA LEU A 233 2.08 -10.00 2.03
C LEU A 233 2.35 -11.18 2.98
N LEU A 234 1.37 -12.07 3.16
CA LEU A 234 1.48 -13.25 4.03
C LEU A 234 2.58 -14.21 3.56
N ASN A 235 2.72 -14.41 2.25
CA ASN A 235 3.77 -15.26 1.68
C ASN A 235 5.19 -14.73 1.95
N HIS A 236 5.33 -13.43 2.21
CA HIS A 236 6.60 -12.81 2.58
C HIS A 236 6.86 -12.82 4.09
N VAL A 237 5.90 -13.23 4.92
CA VAL A 237 6.09 -13.44 6.36
C VAL A 237 6.68 -14.83 6.58
N ASN A 238 7.93 -14.88 7.02
CA ASN A 238 8.68 -16.11 7.22
C ASN A 238 9.52 -16.05 8.48
N LYS A 239 10.20 -17.17 8.79
CA LYS A 239 10.97 -17.33 10.02
C LYS A 239 12.11 -16.32 10.20
N ASN A 240 12.64 -15.73 9.13
CA ASN A 240 13.76 -14.79 9.19
C ASN A 240 13.33 -13.33 9.35
N ASN A 241 12.03 -13.03 9.22
CA ASN A 241 11.50 -11.67 9.37
C ASN A 241 10.22 -11.62 10.23
N ALA A 242 9.91 -12.67 11.00
CA ALA A 242 8.68 -12.72 11.79
C ALA A 242 8.63 -11.61 12.84
N ILE A 243 9.75 -11.29 13.50
CA ILE A 243 9.80 -10.23 14.52
C ILE A 243 9.66 -8.86 13.85
N GLU A 244 10.36 -8.63 12.74
CA GLU A 244 10.28 -7.42 11.93
C GLU A 244 8.86 -7.20 11.37
N SER A 245 8.20 -8.27 10.91
CA SER A 245 6.81 -8.22 10.45
C SER A 245 5.84 -7.87 11.58
N LEU A 246 6.02 -8.49 12.76
CA LEU A 246 5.24 -8.14 13.96
C LEU A 246 5.49 -6.70 14.41
N TYR A 247 6.70 -6.17 14.21
CA TYR A 247 7.00 -4.77 14.49
C TYR A 247 6.26 -3.85 13.52
N GLY A 248 6.22 -4.20 12.23
CA GLY A 248 5.37 -3.53 11.25
C GLY A 248 3.90 -3.52 11.67
N CYS A 249 3.35 -4.66 12.13
CA CYS A 249 1.99 -4.75 12.66
C CYS A 249 1.76 -3.83 13.86
N PHE A 250 2.66 -3.87 14.86
CA PHE A 250 2.57 -3.04 16.05
C PHE A 250 2.47 -1.54 15.72
N LEU A 251 3.31 -1.07 14.80
CA LEU A 251 3.27 0.31 14.33
C LEU A 251 1.99 0.61 13.54
N ALA A 252 1.58 -0.29 12.64
CA ALA A 252 0.37 -0.14 11.84
C ALA A 252 -0.90 -0.06 12.71
N GLU A 253 -1.04 -0.92 13.71
CA GLU A 253 -2.17 -0.90 14.65
C GLU A 253 -2.25 0.43 15.41
N GLN A 254 -1.11 0.96 15.89
CA GLN A 254 -1.08 2.27 16.54
C GLN A 254 -1.50 3.42 15.61
N LEU A 255 -1.16 3.33 14.32
CA LEU A 255 -1.53 4.33 13.33
C LEU A 255 -3.02 4.23 12.96
N LEU A 256 -3.53 3.01 12.77
CA LEU A 256 -4.94 2.79 12.47
C LEU A 256 -5.83 3.22 13.63
N GLU A 257 -5.46 2.90 14.88
CA GLU A 257 -6.19 3.35 16.07
C GLU A 257 -6.36 4.88 16.09
N LYS A 258 -5.31 5.63 15.73
CA LYS A 258 -5.38 7.10 15.66
C LYS A 258 -6.28 7.60 14.52
N LYS A 259 -6.38 6.84 13.43
CA LYS A 259 -7.09 7.19 12.19
C LYS A 259 -8.51 6.62 12.09
N LYS A 260 -8.99 5.88 13.11
CA LYS A 260 -10.33 5.24 13.12
C LYS A 260 -11.49 6.20 12.82
N ASN A 261 -11.33 7.47 13.16
CA ASN A 261 -12.36 8.50 12.94
C ASN A 261 -12.22 9.21 11.57
N GLU A 262 -11.13 8.98 10.83
CA GLU A 262 -10.86 9.65 9.55
C GLU A 262 -11.40 8.87 8.34
N PHE A 263 -11.33 7.53 8.39
CA PHE A 263 -11.81 6.62 7.36
C PHE A 263 -12.04 5.21 7.93
N ASP A 264 -12.76 4.36 7.21
CA ASP A 264 -12.97 2.97 7.62
C ASP A 264 -11.67 2.16 7.52
N THR A 265 -11.21 1.66 8.67
CA THR A 265 -9.94 0.92 8.82
C THR A 265 -10.14 -0.60 8.87
N THR A 266 -11.38 -1.07 8.92
CA THR A 266 -11.74 -2.47 9.24
C THR A 266 -11.01 -3.48 8.37
N LEU A 267 -10.98 -3.25 7.05
CA LEU A 267 -10.35 -4.18 6.10
C LEU A 267 -8.83 -4.28 6.32
N LEU A 268 -8.18 -3.16 6.62
CA LEU A 268 -6.73 -3.12 6.88
C LEU A 268 -6.40 -3.80 8.21
N GLU A 269 -7.21 -3.56 9.24
CA GLU A 269 -7.09 -4.24 10.54
C GLU A 269 -7.23 -5.76 10.39
N MET A 270 -8.15 -6.24 9.55
CA MET A 270 -8.29 -7.68 9.27
C MET A 270 -7.03 -8.29 8.64
N THR A 271 -6.42 -7.61 7.67
CA THR A 271 -5.16 -8.05 7.06
C THR A 271 -4.01 -8.04 8.06
N ILE A 272 -3.87 -6.96 8.84
CA ILE A 272 -2.85 -6.87 9.88
C ILE A 272 -3.00 -8.02 10.89
N ASN A 273 -4.23 -8.31 11.34
CA ASN A 273 -4.51 -9.43 12.25
C ASN A 273 -4.09 -10.80 11.68
N LYS A 274 -4.24 -11.03 10.37
CA LYS A 274 -3.76 -12.25 9.72
C LYS A 274 -2.23 -12.32 9.71
N VAL A 275 -1.55 -11.19 9.46
CA VAL A 275 -0.08 -11.12 9.55
C VAL A 275 0.40 -11.35 10.98
N VAL A 276 -0.25 -10.72 11.97
CA VAL A 276 0.01 -10.94 13.40
C VAL A 276 -0.13 -12.42 13.75
N LYS A 277 -1.22 -13.07 13.34
CA LYS A 277 -1.43 -14.50 13.59
C LYS A 277 -0.32 -15.35 12.96
N THR A 278 0.07 -15.06 11.73
CA THR A 278 1.11 -15.81 11.00
C THR A 278 2.49 -15.61 11.63
N GLY A 279 2.89 -14.36 11.87
CA GLY A 279 4.17 -14.02 12.48
C GLY A 279 4.30 -14.53 13.91
N SER A 280 3.26 -14.38 14.73
CA SER A 280 3.25 -14.88 16.11
C SER A 280 3.27 -16.40 16.17
N HIS A 281 2.61 -17.09 15.24
CA HIS A 281 2.65 -18.55 15.14
C HIS A 281 4.07 -19.05 14.83
N LEU A 282 4.75 -18.43 13.87
CA LEU A 282 6.15 -18.72 13.55
C LEU A 282 7.06 -18.47 14.75
N LEU A 283 6.88 -17.33 15.44
CA LEU A 283 7.66 -16.99 16.63
C LEU A 283 7.44 -17.98 17.78
N ALA A 284 6.19 -18.38 18.05
CA ALA A 284 5.87 -19.28 19.15
C ALA A 284 6.43 -20.68 18.95
N ASN A 285 6.36 -21.22 17.73
CA ASN A 285 6.82 -22.57 17.42
C ASN A 285 8.35 -22.68 17.33
N ASP A 286 9.00 -21.60 16.91
CA ASP A 286 10.46 -21.55 16.75
C ASP A 286 11.14 -20.61 17.75
N PHE A 287 10.57 -20.43 18.94
CA PHE A 287 11.02 -19.42 19.91
C PHE A 287 12.52 -19.49 20.26
N ASP A 288 13.09 -20.70 20.35
CA ASP A 288 14.52 -20.92 20.59
C ASP A 288 15.40 -20.39 19.45
N PHE A 289 14.93 -20.47 18.19
CA PHE A 289 15.64 -19.90 17.03
C PHE A 289 15.82 -18.39 17.19
N TYR A 290 14.80 -17.67 17.63
CA TYR A 290 14.84 -16.23 17.82
C TYR A 290 15.62 -15.78 19.08
N CYS A 291 15.92 -16.72 19.97
CA CYS A 291 16.78 -16.51 21.14
C CYS A 291 18.25 -16.80 20.83
N THR A 292 18.56 -17.68 19.87
CA THR A 292 19.91 -18.23 19.68
C THR A 292 20.48 -18.00 18.29
N LYS A 293 19.83 -18.55 17.25
CA LYS A 293 20.33 -18.55 15.87
C LYS A 293 20.10 -17.24 15.15
N TYR A 294 18.98 -16.59 15.43
CA TYR A 294 18.62 -15.27 14.91
C TYR A 294 18.13 -14.40 16.08
N PRO A 295 19.05 -13.85 16.91
CA PRO A 295 18.77 -13.32 18.24
C PRO A 295 18.00 -11.97 18.26
N LYS A 296 17.09 -11.73 17.31
CA LYS A 296 16.29 -10.51 17.24
C LYS A 296 15.37 -10.32 18.44
N LEU A 297 14.90 -11.41 19.05
CA LEU A 297 14.12 -11.30 20.29
C LEU A 297 14.97 -10.76 21.45
N LEU A 298 16.28 -11.05 21.45
CA LEU A 298 17.20 -10.43 22.40
C LEU A 298 17.32 -8.93 22.12
N SER A 299 17.34 -8.49 20.87
CA SER A 299 17.33 -7.04 20.55
C SER A 299 16.10 -6.32 21.12
N CYS A 300 14.94 -6.98 21.19
CA CYS A 300 13.74 -6.45 21.86
C CYS A 300 13.93 -6.29 23.38
N VAL A 301 14.62 -7.24 24.01
CA VAL A 301 14.90 -7.23 25.46
C VAL A 301 15.93 -6.15 25.84
N ASP A 302 16.92 -5.89 24.99
CA ASP A 302 17.90 -4.82 25.27
C ASP A 302 17.36 -3.42 25.04
N GLY A 303 16.30 -3.27 24.25
CA GLY A 303 15.79 -1.96 23.89
C GLY A 303 16.67 -1.19 22.91
N VAL A 304 17.54 -1.87 22.15
CA VAL A 304 18.46 -1.22 21.20
C VAL A 304 17.76 -0.84 19.91
N ILE A 305 17.00 -1.79 19.33
CA ILE A 305 16.30 -1.61 18.06
C ILE A 305 14.81 -1.34 18.30
N TYR A 306 14.22 -1.99 19.30
CA TYR A 306 12.79 -1.97 19.53
C TYR A 306 12.44 -1.41 20.91
N SER A 307 11.25 -0.84 21.05
CA SER A 307 10.76 -0.34 22.33
C SER A 307 10.32 -1.47 23.27
N PHE A 308 10.28 -1.19 24.57
CA PHE A 308 9.72 -2.14 25.54
C PHE A 308 8.20 -2.33 25.39
N ASP A 309 7.49 -1.37 24.79
CA ASP A 309 6.08 -1.54 24.44
C ASP A 309 5.91 -2.60 23.35
N PHE A 310 6.81 -2.62 22.37
CA PHE A 310 6.86 -3.70 21.38
C PHE A 310 7.22 -5.05 22.02
N LEU A 311 8.15 -5.08 22.98
CA LEU A 311 8.43 -6.32 23.72
C LEU A 311 7.18 -6.84 24.44
N ILE A 312 6.41 -5.97 25.10
CA ILE A 312 5.14 -6.34 25.74
C ILE A 312 4.16 -6.88 24.70
N TYR A 313 4.01 -6.19 23.58
CA TYR A 313 3.15 -6.59 22.48
C TYR A 313 3.47 -8.01 21.98
N VAL A 314 4.72 -8.27 21.62
CA VAL A 314 5.17 -9.57 21.10
C VAL A 314 4.98 -10.69 22.11
N ILE A 315 5.40 -10.49 23.36
CA ILE A 315 5.26 -11.50 24.41
C ILE A 315 3.78 -11.79 24.69
N SER A 316 2.94 -10.77 24.73
CA SER A 316 1.51 -10.94 24.99
C SER A 316 0.85 -11.73 23.88
N ILE A 317 1.07 -11.41 22.60
CA ILE A 317 0.44 -12.15 21.50
C ILE A 317 0.90 -13.62 21.44
N VAL A 318 2.19 -13.88 21.66
CA VAL A 318 2.72 -15.24 21.70
C VAL A 318 2.09 -16.06 22.83
N LEU A 319 2.02 -15.49 24.04
CA LEU A 319 1.52 -16.23 25.20
C LEU A 319 0.00 -16.31 25.25
N ASP A 320 -0.71 -15.33 24.71
CA ASP A 320 -2.16 -15.22 24.86
C ASP A 320 -2.89 -15.93 23.72
N SER A 321 -2.30 -15.93 22.52
CA SER A 321 -2.94 -16.44 21.31
C SER A 321 -2.29 -17.67 20.69
N GLN A 322 -1.00 -17.94 20.97
CA GLN A 322 -0.24 -19.01 20.29
C GLN A 322 0.29 -20.11 21.22
N MET A 323 0.26 -19.90 22.54
CA MET A 323 0.72 -20.89 23.50
C MET A 323 -0.18 -22.13 23.50
N ASN A 324 0.44 -23.30 23.36
CA ASN A 324 -0.21 -24.60 23.35
C ASN A 324 0.69 -25.66 24.01
N GLU A 325 0.20 -26.89 24.14
CA GLU A 325 0.89 -27.99 24.81
C GLU A 325 2.23 -28.36 24.15
N ARG A 326 2.41 -28.07 22.85
CA ARG A 326 3.63 -28.41 22.10
C ARG A 326 4.74 -27.38 22.26
N ASN A 327 4.39 -26.11 22.43
CA ASN A 327 5.38 -25.03 22.49
C ASN A 327 5.59 -24.46 23.91
N ALA A 328 4.70 -24.73 24.88
CA ALA A 328 4.80 -24.15 26.22
C ALA A 328 6.16 -24.41 26.92
N SER A 329 6.70 -25.63 26.81
CA SER A 329 8.03 -25.99 27.33
C SER A 329 9.16 -25.19 26.68
N LEU A 330 9.08 -24.99 25.35
CA LEU A 330 10.06 -24.23 24.58
C LEU A 330 10.02 -22.74 24.94
N LEU A 331 8.82 -22.18 25.06
CA LEU A 331 8.59 -20.80 25.50
C LEU A 331 9.16 -20.56 26.89
N TYR A 332 8.86 -21.45 27.84
CA TYR A 332 9.41 -21.37 29.20
C TYR A 332 10.94 -21.36 29.20
N LYS A 333 11.55 -22.32 28.49
CA LYS A 333 13.00 -22.44 28.38
C LYS A 333 13.60 -21.18 27.73
N GLY A 334 13.01 -20.69 26.65
CA GLY A 334 13.41 -19.45 25.99
C GLY A 334 13.41 -18.25 26.93
N ILE A 335 12.30 -18.02 27.63
CA ILE A 335 12.14 -16.91 28.57
C ILE A 335 13.16 -17.00 29.71
N VAL A 336 13.22 -18.14 30.40
CA VAL A 336 14.03 -18.26 31.62
C VAL A 336 15.52 -18.34 31.30
N LYS A 337 15.90 -19.14 30.31
CA LYS A 337 17.32 -19.42 30.02
C LYS A 337 17.96 -18.36 29.13
N HIS A 338 17.22 -17.79 28.18
CA HIS A 338 17.79 -16.88 27.18
C HIS A 338 17.44 -15.43 27.46
N LEU A 339 16.17 -15.12 27.75
CA LEU A 339 15.74 -13.73 27.93
C LEU A 339 16.08 -13.19 29.33
N MET A 340 15.73 -13.90 30.40
CA MET A 340 15.90 -13.41 31.77
C MET A 340 17.35 -13.31 32.24
N CYS A 341 18.26 -14.07 31.62
CA CYS A 341 19.69 -14.05 31.93
C CYS A 341 20.45 -12.83 31.36
N ARG A 342 19.76 -11.98 30.60
CA ARG A 342 20.33 -10.78 29.98
C ARG A 342 20.68 -9.70 31.00
N ASP A 343 21.80 -9.01 30.79
CA ASP A 343 22.25 -7.90 31.66
C ASP A 343 21.19 -6.79 31.79
N THR A 344 20.54 -6.43 30.67
CA THR A 344 19.47 -5.43 30.65
C THR A 344 18.31 -5.79 31.58
N VAL A 345 17.99 -7.08 31.75
CA VAL A 345 16.94 -7.55 32.65
C VAL A 345 17.35 -7.40 34.12
N GLN A 346 18.63 -7.56 34.42
CA GLN A 346 19.13 -7.36 35.78
C GLN A 346 19.13 -5.88 36.17
N ASN A 347 19.31 -4.98 35.19
CA ASN A 347 19.42 -3.54 35.40
C ASN A 347 18.10 -2.77 35.20
N SER A 348 17.11 -3.36 34.51
CA SER A 348 15.81 -2.73 34.24
C SER A 348 14.67 -3.44 34.95
N SER A 349 14.13 -2.81 35.99
CA SER A 349 12.97 -3.31 36.74
C SER A 349 11.74 -3.52 35.84
N ARG A 350 11.56 -2.66 34.83
CA ARG A 350 10.48 -2.75 33.84
C ARG A 350 10.62 -4.00 32.97
N VAL A 351 11.80 -4.27 32.41
CA VAL A 351 12.00 -5.47 31.57
C VAL A 351 11.90 -6.73 32.42
N LYS A 352 12.45 -6.69 33.64
CA LYS A 352 12.32 -7.78 34.61
C LYS A 352 10.87 -8.10 34.94
N SER A 353 10.02 -7.09 35.17
CA SER A 353 8.60 -7.33 35.44
C SER A 353 7.87 -7.92 34.24
N ILE A 354 8.14 -7.45 33.02
CA ILE A 354 7.57 -8.00 31.78
C ILE A 354 7.89 -9.49 31.65
N LEU A 355 9.16 -9.87 31.76
CA LEU A 355 9.58 -11.27 31.60
C LEU A 355 9.15 -12.15 32.79
N GLN A 356 9.07 -11.59 34.00
CA GLN A 356 8.57 -12.34 35.15
C GLN A 356 7.06 -12.65 35.01
N MET A 357 6.24 -11.69 34.56
CA MET A 357 4.83 -11.95 34.23
C MET A 357 4.70 -13.01 33.13
N ALA A 358 5.54 -12.94 32.10
CA ALA A 358 5.57 -13.90 31.00
C ALA A 358 5.88 -15.32 31.51
N LYS A 359 6.93 -15.45 32.34
CA LYS A 359 7.30 -16.71 33.00
C LYS A 359 6.13 -17.26 33.81
N ASP A 360 5.52 -16.45 34.66
CA ASP A 360 4.44 -16.89 35.55
C ASP A 360 3.21 -17.35 34.77
N LYS A 361 2.90 -16.69 33.64
CA LYS A 361 1.84 -17.10 32.72
C LYS A 361 2.10 -18.46 32.08
N VAL A 362 3.33 -18.71 31.61
CA VAL A 362 3.72 -20.01 31.03
C VAL A 362 3.70 -21.11 32.09
N VAL A 363 4.22 -20.85 33.29
CA VAL A 363 4.20 -21.81 34.41
C VAL A 363 2.78 -22.20 34.79
N LYS A 364 1.87 -21.22 34.88
CA LYS A 364 0.45 -21.47 35.16
C LYS A 364 -0.19 -22.33 34.08
N TYR A 365 0.12 -22.07 32.80
CA TYR A 365 -0.39 -22.85 31.68
C TYR A 365 0.13 -24.30 31.69
N ILE A 366 1.44 -24.49 31.91
CA ILE A 366 2.04 -25.83 32.02
C ILE A 366 1.42 -26.59 33.19
N GLY A 367 1.22 -25.93 34.35
CA GLY A 367 0.56 -26.54 35.50
C GLY A 367 -0.85 -27.02 35.22
N ALA A 368 -1.65 -26.20 34.53
CA ALA A 368 -3.01 -26.55 34.15
C ALA A 368 -3.09 -27.71 33.13
N ASN A 369 -2.07 -27.87 32.28
CA ASN A 369 -2.05 -28.85 31.20
C ASN A 369 -1.04 -30.00 31.41
N LEU A 370 -0.52 -30.14 32.63
CA LEU A 370 0.62 -31.01 32.95
C LEU A 370 0.37 -32.46 32.56
N PHE A 371 -0.83 -32.99 32.83
CA PHE A 371 -1.20 -34.37 32.52
C PHE A 371 -1.17 -34.63 31.01
N THR A 372 -1.77 -33.74 30.22
CA THR A 372 -1.79 -33.83 28.75
C THR A 372 -0.38 -33.75 28.18
N MET A 373 0.43 -32.81 28.66
CA MET A 373 1.81 -32.65 28.20
C MET A 373 2.71 -33.85 28.57
N ARG A 374 2.52 -34.47 29.75
CA ARG A 374 3.21 -35.71 30.14
C ARG A 374 2.81 -36.88 29.25
N LYS A 375 1.52 -37.05 28.99
CA LYS A 375 1.01 -38.12 28.11
C LYS A 375 1.59 -38.05 26.69
N LEU A 376 1.88 -36.83 26.23
CA LEU A 376 2.45 -36.58 24.91
C LEU A 376 4.00 -36.57 24.90
N ASN A 377 4.67 -36.83 26.03
CA ASN A 377 6.13 -36.75 26.18
C ASN A 377 6.71 -35.38 25.76
N LEU A 378 6.00 -34.28 26.01
CA LEU A 378 6.37 -32.92 25.57
C LEU A 378 7.12 -32.11 26.64
N ILE A 379 7.43 -32.72 27.79
CA ILE A 379 8.13 -32.05 28.88
C ILE A 379 9.53 -32.62 29.02
N ASP A 380 10.53 -31.80 28.70
CA ASP A 380 11.92 -32.10 28.98
C ASP A 380 12.18 -32.17 30.48
N LYS A 381 13.00 -33.14 30.90
CA LYS A 381 13.39 -33.33 32.31
C LYS A 381 14.01 -32.05 32.91
N SER A 382 14.77 -31.29 32.10
CA SER A 382 15.35 -30.01 32.52
C SER A 382 14.32 -28.92 32.82
N VAL A 383 13.15 -28.97 32.17
CA VAL A 383 12.04 -28.02 32.43
C VAL A 383 11.36 -28.38 33.75
N ILE A 384 11.17 -29.67 34.03
CA ILE A 384 10.67 -30.16 35.32
C ILE A 384 11.59 -29.73 36.46
N ASP A 385 12.90 -29.92 36.29
CA ASP A 385 13.89 -29.55 37.29
C ASP A 385 13.88 -28.02 37.54
N SER A 386 13.77 -27.21 36.48
CA SER A 386 13.69 -25.74 36.58
C SER A 386 12.38 -25.25 37.24
N LEU A 387 11.25 -25.90 36.94
CA LEU A 387 9.96 -25.61 37.57
C LEU A 387 10.00 -25.93 39.07
N SER A 388 10.62 -27.05 39.44
CA SER A 388 10.77 -27.49 40.84
C SER A 388 11.62 -26.53 41.67
N GLN A 389 12.65 -25.92 41.07
CA GLN A 389 13.51 -24.92 41.72
C GLN A 389 12.88 -23.53 41.77
N GLY A 390 11.99 -23.21 40.84
CA GLY A 390 11.42 -21.86 40.66
C GLY A 390 10.08 -21.60 41.34
N THR A 391 9.41 -22.62 41.89
CA THR A 391 8.10 -22.48 42.53
C THR A 391 7.97 -23.32 43.80
N ASN A 392 7.89 -22.67 44.96
CA ASN A 392 7.52 -23.31 46.24
C ASN A 392 6.13 -23.99 46.21
N GLY A 393 5.33 -23.78 45.15
CA GLY A 393 3.98 -24.33 44.99
C GLY A 393 3.85 -25.56 44.08
N PHE A 394 4.84 -25.91 43.26
CA PHE A 394 4.74 -27.09 42.37
C PHE A 394 5.02 -28.42 43.07
N ILE A 395 5.66 -28.37 44.25
CA ILE A 395 5.99 -29.56 45.03
C ILE A 395 4.72 -30.35 45.42
N LEU A 396 3.55 -29.68 45.50
CA LEU A 396 2.28 -30.34 45.84
C LEU A 396 1.63 -31.12 44.68
N LEU A 397 2.04 -30.90 43.43
CA LEU A 397 1.54 -31.64 42.26
C LEU A 397 2.42 -32.84 41.87
N PHE A 398 3.61 -32.96 42.46
CA PHE A 398 4.49 -34.12 42.26
C PHE A 398 4.30 -35.22 43.32
N THR A 399 3.40 -35.02 44.29
CA THR A 399 3.20 -35.94 45.43
C THR A 399 1.93 -36.80 45.35
N PHE A 400 1.21 -36.83 44.24
CA PHE A 400 0.11 -37.79 44.07
C PHE A 400 0.21 -38.49 42.70
N ASP A 401 0.66 -39.75 42.81
CA ASP A 401 0.65 -40.92 41.91
C ASP A 401 1.38 -40.86 40.56
#